data_AF-A0A7I7WIA5-F1
#
_entry.id   AF-A0A7I7WIA5-F1
#
_cell.length_a   1.000
_cell.length_b   1.000
_cell.length_c   1.000
_cell.angle_alpha   90.00
_cell.angle_beta   90.00
_cell.angle_gamma   90.00
#
_symmetry.space_group_name_H-M   'P 1'
#
loop_
_entity.id
_entity.type
_entity.pdbx_description
1 polymer ?
#
loop_
_entity_poly.entity_id
_entity_poly.type
_entity_poly.pdbx_seq_one_letter_code
_entity_poly.pdbx_strand_id
1 'polypeptide(L)'
;MRGTDLRYLLTAYLFDHGPATIDELVDALAYHGFRPAGRASKSVSEALRWEIFQGRAVRLRRGRYRPGTMPHTTAHRIYQRVRALHDEVATSSFSHRQLRTPPIPPAA
;
A
#
# COMPACT_ATOMS: atom_id res chain seq x y z
N MET A 1 6.85 -6.21 -0.66
CA MET A 1 7.24 -4.83 -1.00
C MET A 1 8.13 -4.20 0.07
N ARG A 2 9.03 -3.30 -0.31
CA ARG A 2 10.00 -2.62 0.59
C ARG A 2 10.17 -1.16 0.17
N GLY A 3 10.65 -0.33 1.10
CA GLY A 3 11.19 1.00 0.78
C GLY A 3 10.16 2.01 0.25
N THR A 4 10.47 2.64 -0.88
CA THR A 4 9.74 3.78 -1.46
C THR A 4 8.30 3.44 -1.84
N ASP A 5 8.05 2.27 -2.43
CA ASP A 5 6.69 1.87 -2.84
C ASP A 5 5.76 1.73 -1.63
N LEU A 6 6.26 1.15 -0.53
CA LEU A 6 5.50 1.06 0.72
C LEU A 6 5.16 2.44 1.28
N ARG A 7 6.12 3.39 1.23
CA ARG A 7 5.86 4.77 1.66
C ARG A 7 4.77 5.42 0.83
N TYR A 8 4.83 5.26 -0.48
CA TYR A 8 3.87 5.88 -1.40
C TYR A 8 2.46 5.34 -1.20
N LEU A 9 2.31 4.03 -1.04
CA LEU A 9 1.03 3.40 -0.71
C LEU A 9 0.45 3.94 0.60
N LEU A 10 1.25 4.00 1.66
CA LEU A 10 0.80 4.49 2.96
C LEU A 10 0.45 5.98 2.95
N THR A 11 1.27 6.79 2.26
CA THR A 11 1.01 8.23 2.13
C THR A 11 -0.26 8.46 1.33
N ALA A 12 -0.43 7.83 0.17
CA ALA A 12 -1.67 7.94 -0.62
C ALA A 12 -2.90 7.53 0.20
N TYR A 13 -2.83 6.39 0.90
CA TYR A 13 -3.93 5.93 1.76
C TYR A 13 -4.31 6.96 2.83
N LEU A 14 -3.33 7.57 3.51
CA LEU A 14 -3.61 8.61 4.51
C LEU A 14 -4.25 9.86 3.90
N PHE A 15 -3.89 10.24 2.67
CA PHE A 15 -4.50 11.39 2.00
C PHE A 15 -5.90 11.09 1.49
N ASP A 16 -6.18 9.86 1.03
CA ASP A 16 -7.47 9.46 0.49
C ASP A 16 -8.49 9.12 1.60
N HIS A 17 -8.06 8.43 2.66
CA HIS A 17 -8.93 7.92 3.73
C HIS A 17 -8.82 8.71 5.04
N GLY A 18 -7.82 9.58 5.17
CA GLY A 18 -7.61 10.38 6.37
C GLY A 18 -6.86 9.65 7.49
N PRO A 19 -7.10 10.01 8.77
CA PRO A 19 -6.32 9.49 9.88
C PRO A 19 -6.53 7.99 10.15
N ALA A 20 -5.47 7.20 10.07
CA ALA A 20 -5.49 5.75 10.21
C ALA A 20 -4.53 5.22 11.29
N THR A 21 -4.80 4.03 11.80
CA THR A 21 -3.95 3.28 12.71
C THR A 21 -2.98 2.36 11.97
N ILE A 22 -1.92 1.90 12.64
CA ILE A 22 -0.97 0.93 12.04
C ILE A 22 -1.70 -0.33 11.59
N ASP A 23 -2.65 -0.82 12.39
CA ASP A 23 -3.36 -2.06 12.08
C ASP A 23 -4.29 -1.85 10.86
N GLU A 24 -5.04 -0.73 10.83
CA GLU A 24 -5.83 -0.34 9.64
C GLU A 24 -4.97 -0.22 8.37
N LEU A 25 -3.76 0.35 8.48
CA LEU A 25 -2.84 0.46 7.35
C LEU A 25 -2.31 -0.90 6.90
N VAL A 26 -2.04 -1.81 7.83
CA VAL A 26 -1.61 -3.18 7.51
C VAL A 26 -2.75 -3.95 6.85
N ASP A 27 -3.97 -3.81 7.36
CA ASP A 27 -5.16 -4.46 6.83
C ASP A 27 -5.50 -3.93 5.44
N ALA A 28 -5.41 -2.61 5.23
CA ALA A 28 -5.59 -2.01 3.91
C ALA A 28 -4.56 -2.52 2.89
N LEU A 29 -3.29 -2.61 3.29
CA LEU A 29 -2.25 -3.20 2.44
C LEU A 29 -2.59 -4.65 2.08
N ALA A 30 -2.98 -5.47 3.06
CA ALA A 30 -3.35 -6.85 2.83
C ALA A 30 -4.59 -6.99 1.93
N TYR A 31 -5.59 -6.13 2.12
CA TYR A 31 -6.80 -6.07 1.31
C TYR A 31 -6.49 -5.81 -0.17
N HIS A 32 -5.52 -4.92 -0.44
CA HIS A 32 -5.07 -4.62 -1.80
C HIS A 32 -4.02 -5.61 -2.35
N GLY A 33 -3.75 -6.71 -1.64
CA GLY A 33 -2.80 -7.74 -2.06
C GLY A 33 -1.33 -7.37 -1.83
N PHE A 34 -1.04 -6.29 -1.11
CA PHE A 34 0.31 -5.88 -0.79
C PHE A 34 0.78 -6.49 0.53
N ARG A 35 1.99 -7.08 0.50
CA ARG A 35 2.64 -7.61 1.70
C ARG A 35 3.99 -6.93 1.93
N PRO A 36 4.17 -6.15 3.01
CA PRO A 36 5.48 -5.65 3.40
C PRO A 36 6.45 -6.80 3.67
N ALA A 37 7.74 -6.61 3.38
CA ALA A 37 8.72 -7.63 3.70
C ALA A 37 9.02 -7.65 5.21
N GLY A 38 8.92 -8.82 5.84
CA GLY A 38 9.15 -9.00 7.28
C GLY A 38 7.92 -8.67 8.12
N ARG A 39 8.14 -8.06 9.30
CA ARG A 39 7.05 -7.69 10.23
C ARG A 39 6.34 -6.44 9.74
N ALA A 40 5.11 -6.62 9.23
CA ALA A 40 4.30 -5.56 8.62
C ALA A 40 4.23 -4.28 9.46
N SER A 41 3.85 -4.38 10.74
CA SER A 41 3.74 -3.22 11.64
C SER A 41 5.06 -2.45 11.79
N LYS A 42 6.21 -3.15 11.78
CA LYS A 42 7.54 -2.51 11.86
C LYS A 42 7.85 -1.76 10.57
N SER A 43 7.65 -2.40 9.42
CA SER A 43 7.88 -1.78 8.12
C SER A 43 6.98 -0.56 7.89
N VAL A 44 5.71 -0.64 8.28
CA VAL A 44 4.77 0.50 8.23
C VAL A 44 5.24 1.62 9.15
N SER A 45 5.61 1.31 10.40
CA SER A 45 6.11 2.31 11.35
C SER A 45 7.38 3.02 10.85
N GLU A 46 8.30 2.28 10.22
CA GLU A 46 9.54 2.80 9.67
C GLU A 46 9.30 3.68 8.43
N ALA A 47 8.40 3.25 7.54
CA ALA A 47 7.97 4.03 6.39
C ALA A 47 7.33 5.36 6.85
N LEU A 48 6.38 5.31 7.79
CA LEU A 48 5.71 6.49 8.32
C LEU A 48 6.66 7.42 9.07
N ARG A 49 7.68 6.90 9.76
CA ARG A 49 8.69 7.75 10.42
C ARG A 49 9.39 8.66 9.42
N TRP A 50 9.69 8.16 8.22
CA TRP A 50 10.27 8.99 7.17
C TRP A 50 9.28 10.00 6.60
N GLU A 51 8.04 9.59 6.38
CA GLU A 51 7.00 10.48 5.87
C GLU A 51 6.68 11.61 6.87
N ILE A 52 6.84 11.34 8.17
CA ILE A 52 6.81 12.37 9.22
C ILE A 52 7.98 13.33 9.10
N PHE A 53 9.19 12.84 8.94
CA PHE A 53 10.37 13.69 8.74
C PHE A 53 10.21 14.61 7.52
N GLN A 54 9.53 14.14 6.49
CA GLN A 54 9.22 14.89 5.28
C GLN A 54 7.97 15.79 5.38
N GLY A 55 7.26 15.78 6.51
CA GLY A 55 6.05 16.57 6.74
C GLY A 55 4.78 16.04 6.05
N ARG A 56 4.86 14.89 5.37
CA ARG A 56 3.75 14.29 4.61
C ARG A 56 2.81 13.46 5.48
N ALA A 57 3.28 12.97 6.62
CA ALA A 57 2.47 12.32 7.64
C ALA A 57 2.65 13.00 8.99
N VAL A 58 1.62 12.98 9.83
CA VAL A 58 1.71 13.51 11.20
C VAL A 58 1.24 12.45 12.18
N ARG A 59 2.05 12.18 13.21
CA ARG A 59 1.66 11.25 14.28
C ARG A 59 0.70 11.95 15.24
N LEU A 60 -0.51 11.42 15.37
CA LEU A 60 -1.52 11.95 16.30
C LEU A 60 -1.37 11.36 17.70
N ARG A 61 -1.21 10.04 17.78
CA ARG A 61 -0.99 9.31 19.04
C ARG A 61 -0.16 8.06 18.77
N ARG A 62 0.08 7.23 19.79
CA ARG A 62 0.74 5.94 19.60
C ARG A 62 -0.07 5.09 18.60
N GLY A 63 0.59 4.71 17.50
CA GLY A 63 0.01 3.86 16.46
C GLY A 63 -1.04 4.52 15.57
N ARG A 64 -1.26 5.85 15.63
CA ARG A 64 -2.23 6.56 14.78
C ARG A 64 -1.59 7.76 14.08
N TYR A 65 -1.84 7.87 12.79
CA TYR A 65 -1.23 8.83 11.89
C TYR A 65 -2.30 9.54 11.07
N ARG A 66 -2.03 10.77 10.65
CA ARG A 66 -2.90 11.56 9.76
C ARG A 66 -2.10 12.07 8.56
N PRO A 67 -2.75 12.44 7.46
CA PRO A 67 -2.09 13.18 6.39
C PRO A 67 -1.54 14.51 6.91
N GLY A 68 -0.34 14.85 6.47
CA GLY A 68 0.28 16.16 6.65
C GLY A 68 0.06 17.03 5.42
N THR A 69 1.14 17.59 4.90
CA THR A 69 1.11 18.39 3.66
C THR A 69 1.90 17.68 2.57
N MET A 70 1.33 17.57 1.38
CA MET A 70 1.99 16.96 0.23
C MET A 70 2.15 17.97 -0.91
N PRO A 71 3.39 18.24 -1.38
CA PRO A 71 3.59 19.05 -2.56
C PRO A 71 2.90 18.45 -3.79
N HIS A 72 2.31 19.28 -4.65
CA HIS A 72 1.52 18.83 -5.80
C HIS A 72 2.30 17.91 -6.76
N THR A 73 3.57 18.23 -7.03
CA THR A 73 4.45 17.42 -7.89
C THR A 73 4.75 16.05 -7.28
N THR A 74 4.93 15.98 -5.96
CA THR A 74 5.11 14.73 -5.22
C THR A 74 3.81 13.92 -5.19
N ALA A 75 2.67 14.57 -4.98
CA ALA A 75 1.36 13.93 -5.01
C ALA A 75 1.14 13.20 -6.34
N HIS A 76 1.37 13.89 -7.46
CA HIS A 76 1.23 13.30 -8.77
C HIS A 76 2.12 12.06 -8.97
N ARG A 77 3.40 12.14 -8.59
CA ARG A 77 4.33 10.99 -8.67
C ARG A 77 3.89 9.82 -7.79
N ILE A 78 3.43 10.11 -6.58
CA ILE A 78 2.94 9.10 -5.63
C ILE A 78 1.71 8.41 -6.21
N TYR A 79 0.69 9.16 -6.62
CA TYR A 79 -0.55 8.58 -7.14
C TYR A 79 -0.34 7.79 -8.43
N GLN A 80 0.51 8.27 -9.34
CA GLN A 80 0.87 7.52 -10.55
C GLN A 80 1.54 6.19 -10.20
N ARG A 81 2.50 6.20 -9.28
CA ARG A 81 3.18 4.97 -8.85
C ARG A 81 2.23 4.02 -8.14
N VAL A 82 1.37 4.52 -7.26
CA VAL A 82 0.37 3.71 -6.56
C VAL A 82 -0.58 3.04 -7.54
N ARG A 83 -1.10 3.77 -8.53
CA ARG A 83 -1.92 3.19 -9.60
C ARG A 83 -1.19 2.07 -10.34
N ALA A 84 0.05 2.31 -10.76
CA ALA A 84 0.86 1.27 -11.41
C ALA A 84 1.04 0.02 -10.54
N LEU A 85 1.26 0.17 -9.23
CA LEU A 85 1.37 -0.97 -8.31
C LEU A 85 0.07 -1.76 -8.20
N HIS A 86 -1.09 -1.09 -8.20
CA HIS A 86 -2.38 -1.76 -8.23
C HIS A 86 -2.59 -2.51 -9.55
N ASP A 87 -2.21 -1.93 -10.68
CA ASP A 87 -2.29 -2.57 -12.01
C ASP A 87 -1.36 -3.80 -12.11
N GLU A 88 -0.15 -3.71 -11.56
CA GLU A 88 0.81 -4.83 -11.46
C GLU A 88 0.23 -6.00 -10.63
N VAL A 89 -0.40 -5.69 -9.50
CA VAL A 89 -1.07 -6.70 -8.65
C VAL A 89 -2.29 -7.29 -9.35
N ALA A 90 -3.11 -6.48 -10.02
CA ALA A 90 -4.27 -6.95 -10.78
C ALA A 90 -3.85 -7.91 -11.90
N THR A 91 -2.79 -7.55 -12.64
CA THR A 91 -2.22 -8.39 -13.72
C THR A 91 -1.65 -9.70 -13.17
N SER A 92 -0.90 -9.64 -12.07
CA SER A 92 -0.33 -10.84 -11.43
C SER A 92 -1.40 -11.76 -10.83
N SER A 93 -2.45 -11.19 -10.26
CA SER A 93 -3.59 -11.94 -9.71
C SER A 93 -4.39 -12.63 -10.81
N PHE A 94 -4.52 -11.99 -11.98
CA PHE A 94 -5.18 -12.57 -13.16
C PHE A 94 -4.43 -13.82 -13.65
N SER A 95 -3.11 -13.73 -13.81
CA SER A 95 -2.26 -14.84 -14.24
C SER A 95 -2.29 -16.04 -13.29
N HIS A 96 -2.34 -15.81 -11.97
CA HIS A 96 -2.43 -16.90 -10.99
C HIS A 96 -3.81 -17.60 -11.02
N ARG A 97 -4.88 -16.87 -11.34
CA ARG A 97 -6.24 -17.43 -11.42
C ARG A 97 -6.43 -18.35 -12.63
N GLN A 98 -5.82 -18.03 -13.78
CA GLN A 98 -5.89 -18.87 -14.99
C GLN A 98 -5.24 -20.25 -14.81
N LEU A 99 -4.15 -20.35 -14.02
CA LEU A 99 -3.43 -21.60 -13.77
C LEU A 99 -4.16 -22.57 -12.80
N ARG A 100 -5.28 -22.15 -12.19
CA ARG A 100 -6.10 -22.99 -11.28
C ARG A 100 -7.38 -23.51 -11.92
N THR A 101 -7.56 -23.34 -13.23
CA THR A 101 -8.67 -23.98 -13.94
C THR A 101 -8.29 -25.44 -14.20
N PRO A 102 -8.95 -26.45 -13.60
CA PRO A 102 -8.75 -27.82 -14.04
C PRO A 102 -9.21 -27.90 -15.51
N PRO A 103 -8.48 -28.62 -16.38
CA PRO A 103 -9.02 -28.90 -17.71
C PRO A 103 -10.36 -29.60 -17.53
N ILE A 104 -11.41 -29.05 -18.14
CA ILE A 104 -12.66 -29.78 -18.33
C ILE A 104 -12.25 -31.08 -19.04
N PRO A 105 -12.46 -32.27 -18.44
CA PRO A 105 -12.14 -33.51 -19.14
C PRO A 105 -13.00 -33.55 -20.42
N PRO A 106 -12.42 -33.95 -21.57
CA PRO A 106 -13.20 -34.12 -22.78
C PRO A 106 -14.34 -35.09 -22.47
N ALA A 107 -15.58 -34.66 -22.74
CA ALA A 107 -16.73 -35.54 -22.66
C ALA A 107 -16.49 -36.74 -23.59
N ALA A 108 -16.73 -37.93 -23.06
CA ALA A 108 -16.60 -39.22 -23.73
C ALA A 108 -17.42 -39.29 -25.03
#